data_AF-A0ABD3Q1R7-F1
#
_entry.id   AF-A0ABD3Q1R7-F1
#
_cell.length_a   1.000
_cell.length_b   1.000
_cell.length_c   1.000
_cell.angle_alpha   90.00
_cell.angle_beta   90.00
_cell.angle_gamma   90.00
#
_symmetry.space_group_name_H-M   'P 1'
#
loop_
_entity.id
_entity.type
_entity.pdbx_description
1 polymer ?
#
loop_
_entity_poly.entity_id
_entity_poly.type
_entity_poly.pdbx_seq_one_letter_code
_entity_poly.pdbx_strand_id
1 'polypeptide(L)'
;MKSVVASLLLSSSVSAFAPAQQGAVKTSLDAMPERMWNKMVDKTQRSKSMPFLPRPINLDGSYVGDVGFDPFYLSSIEKNFAGFIQPPSWEETPGIPTLYWMREAELKHGRIAMLAVAGWVFTDLGARFPGAGAPYTSVPNAFSAHDIMVENGSMWVMLSLAGLIEICSGAVLVQVSKGESDREAGDYSFDPLQLNKSNSDMMKLKELTNGRAAMMAFGGLATQTALGGVDFPYLVPYPSVAEFTW
;
A
#
# COMPACT_ATOMS: atom_id res chain seq x y z
N MET A 1 -5.42 -69.96 -71.22
CA MET A 1 -5.35 -69.15 -69.98
C MET A 1 -4.59 -70.00 -68.96
N LYS A 2 -3.25 -69.97 -68.91
CA LYS A 2 -2.39 -69.07 -68.10
C LYS A 2 -2.91 -68.90 -66.65
N SER A 3 -2.21 -69.09 -65.52
CA SER A 3 -0.99 -69.79 -65.07
C SER A 3 -0.79 -69.39 -63.58
N VAL A 4 -0.21 -70.28 -62.72
CA VAL A 4 0.67 -69.98 -61.55
C VAL A 4 -0.03 -69.46 -60.27
N VAL A 5 -0.13 -70.17 -59.13
CA VAL A 5 0.83 -70.80 -58.18
C VAL A 5 1.77 -69.81 -57.47
N ALA A 6 1.63 -69.75 -56.14
CA ALA A 6 2.62 -69.32 -55.13
C ALA A 6 3.16 -67.88 -55.17
N SER A 7 2.89 -67.12 -54.09
CA SER A 7 3.86 -66.23 -53.42
C SER A 7 3.24 -65.68 -52.12
N LEU A 8 3.30 -66.48 -51.06
CA LEU A 8 3.51 -65.96 -49.70
C LEU A 8 4.95 -65.47 -49.62
N LEU A 9 5.21 -64.48 -48.76
CA LEU A 9 6.49 -63.82 -48.45
C LEU A 9 6.76 -62.54 -49.27
N LEU A 10 6.45 -61.39 -48.66
CA LEU A 10 7.33 -60.22 -48.60
C LEU A 10 6.68 -59.17 -47.68
N SER A 11 6.85 -59.39 -46.39
CA SER A 11 6.84 -58.34 -45.37
C SER A 11 8.13 -57.52 -45.48
N SER A 12 8.04 -56.21 -45.71
CA SER A 12 8.95 -55.21 -45.11
C SER A 12 8.50 -53.79 -45.45
N SER A 13 7.69 -53.23 -44.55
CA SER A 13 7.74 -51.85 -44.06
C SER A 13 8.44 -50.78 -44.91
N VAL A 14 7.65 -49.98 -45.62
CA VAL A 14 8.04 -48.61 -46.02
C VAL A 14 7.44 -47.63 -45.02
N SER A 15 8.16 -47.38 -43.93
CA SER A 15 7.91 -46.26 -43.01
C SER A 15 9.21 -45.50 -42.84
N ALA A 16 9.50 -44.57 -43.75
CA ALA A 16 10.73 -43.77 -43.69
C ALA A 16 10.49 -42.39 -44.32
N PHE A 17 9.79 -41.51 -43.59
CA PHE A 17 10.18 -40.13 -43.28
C PHE A 17 8.99 -39.39 -42.64
N ALA A 18 8.91 -39.42 -41.31
CA ALA A 18 8.21 -38.40 -40.56
C ALA A 18 9.29 -37.55 -39.87
N PRO A 19 9.26 -36.21 -39.92
CA PRO A 19 10.19 -35.42 -39.14
C PRO A 19 9.92 -35.74 -37.67
N ALA A 20 10.90 -36.35 -37.00
CA ALA A 20 10.84 -36.55 -35.57
C ALA A 20 10.62 -35.18 -34.93
N GLN A 21 9.49 -35.03 -34.24
CA GLN A 21 9.25 -33.91 -33.35
C GLN A 21 10.34 -34.00 -32.29
N GLN A 22 11.45 -33.26 -32.50
CA GLN A 22 12.47 -33.08 -31.49
C GLN A 22 11.77 -32.40 -30.31
N GLY A 23 11.37 -33.21 -29.32
CA GLY A 23 10.93 -32.70 -28.04
C GLY A 23 11.99 -31.73 -27.57
N ALA A 24 11.58 -30.49 -27.30
CA ALA A 24 12.46 -29.44 -26.84
C ALA A 24 13.35 -30.01 -25.73
N VAL A 25 14.66 -30.02 -25.98
CA VAL A 25 15.65 -30.47 -25.01
C VAL A 25 15.50 -29.54 -23.81
N LYS A 26 14.86 -30.03 -22.75
CA LYS A 26 14.81 -29.34 -21.46
C LYS A 26 16.24 -29.21 -20.98
N THR A 27 16.82 -28.04 -21.20
CA THR A 27 18.18 -27.74 -20.76
C THR A 27 18.19 -27.75 -19.23
N SER A 28 19.34 -28.03 -18.61
CA SER A 28 19.48 -28.04 -17.14
C SER A 28 19.12 -26.70 -16.48
N LEU A 29 18.97 -25.63 -17.27
CA LEU A 29 18.43 -24.33 -16.87
C LEU A 29 16.91 -24.34 -16.65
N ASP A 30 16.13 -25.13 -17.40
CA ASP A 30 14.68 -25.31 -17.21
C ASP A 30 14.34 -26.16 -15.97
N ALA A 31 15.32 -26.88 -15.42
CA ALA A 31 15.17 -27.69 -14.21
C ALA A 31 15.40 -26.89 -12.92
N MET A 32 15.85 -25.64 -13.01
CA MET A 32 15.93 -24.75 -11.86
C MET A 32 14.54 -24.14 -11.59
N PRO A 33 14.12 -24.01 -10.32
CA PRO A 33 12.89 -23.32 -9.99
C PRO A 33 12.96 -21.89 -10.54
N GLU A 34 11.89 -21.46 -11.20
CA GLU A 34 11.77 -20.09 -11.71
C GLU A 34 12.04 -19.09 -10.60
N ARG A 35 12.91 -18.11 -10.88
CA ARG A 35 13.27 -17.10 -9.89
C ARG A 35 12.03 -16.26 -9.59
N MET A 36 11.70 -16.09 -8.32
CA MET A 36 10.60 -15.22 -7.87
C MET A 36 10.70 -13.80 -8.44
N TRP A 37 11.92 -13.30 -8.64
CA TRP A 37 12.21 -12.05 -9.33
C TRP A 37 11.52 -11.93 -10.70
N ASN A 38 11.47 -13.03 -11.49
CA ASN A 38 10.85 -13.02 -12.81
C ASN A 38 9.33 -12.86 -12.75
N LYS A 39 8.69 -13.24 -11.63
CA LYS A 39 7.24 -13.10 -11.41
C LYS A 39 6.84 -11.76 -10.81
N MET A 40 7.77 -11.09 -10.13
CA MET A 40 7.51 -9.84 -9.42
C MET A 40 7.87 -8.59 -10.25
N VAL A 41 8.73 -8.76 -11.25
CA VAL A 41 9.37 -7.64 -11.96
C VAL A 41 9.15 -7.74 -13.46
N ASP A 42 8.67 -6.65 -14.06
CA ASP A 42 8.62 -6.49 -15.51
C ASP A 42 9.97 -5.98 -16.00
N LYS A 43 10.71 -6.85 -16.70
CA LYS A 43 12.04 -6.53 -17.25
C LYS A 43 11.97 -5.66 -18.51
N THR A 44 10.78 -5.45 -19.08
CA THR A 44 10.56 -4.75 -20.35
C THR A 44 10.55 -3.24 -20.16
N GLN A 45 9.90 -2.78 -19.09
CA GLN A 45 9.72 -1.35 -18.80
C GLN A 45 10.48 -0.94 -17.55
N ARG A 46 10.93 0.32 -17.54
CA ARG A 46 11.62 0.95 -16.40
C ARG A 46 10.66 1.82 -15.61
N SER A 47 10.92 1.99 -14.32
CA SER A 47 10.18 2.93 -13.48
C SER A 47 10.42 4.38 -13.93
N LYS A 48 9.38 5.22 -13.92
CA LYS A 48 9.51 6.65 -14.25
C LYS A 48 10.29 7.40 -13.17
N SER A 49 10.10 7.04 -11.91
CA SER A 49 10.79 7.65 -10.75
C SER A 49 12.26 7.22 -10.61
N MET A 50 12.58 5.97 -10.97
CA MET A 50 13.93 5.43 -10.92
C MET A 50 14.26 4.74 -12.24
N PRO A 51 14.78 5.48 -13.23
CA PRO A 51 14.98 4.97 -14.59
C PRO A 51 15.94 3.76 -14.69
N PHE A 52 16.78 3.55 -13.68
CA PHE A 52 17.69 2.40 -13.61
C PHE A 52 17.00 1.11 -13.13
N LEU A 53 15.85 1.18 -12.44
CA LEU A 53 15.13 0.00 -11.96
C LEU A 53 14.03 -0.44 -12.95
N PRO A 54 13.86 -1.76 -13.15
CA PRO A 54 12.68 -2.29 -13.83
C PRO A 54 11.41 -2.01 -13.01
N ARG A 55 10.27 -1.93 -13.71
CA ARG A 55 8.99 -1.62 -13.08
C ARG A 55 8.40 -2.87 -12.39
N PRO A 56 7.75 -2.75 -11.22
CA PRO A 56 6.93 -3.82 -10.67
C PRO A 56 5.76 -4.16 -11.60
N ILE A 57 5.38 -5.42 -11.67
CA ILE A 57 4.32 -5.89 -12.58
C ILE A 57 2.96 -5.24 -12.29
N ASN A 58 2.67 -4.99 -11.01
CA ASN A 58 1.37 -4.45 -10.59
C ASN A 58 1.24 -2.93 -10.81
N LEU A 59 2.35 -2.21 -11.06
CA LEU A 59 2.34 -0.76 -11.28
C LEU A 59 2.28 -0.45 -12.77
N ASP A 60 1.09 -0.46 -13.35
CA ASP A 60 0.87 -0.23 -14.78
C ASP A 60 0.65 1.25 -15.14
N GLY A 61 0.45 2.13 -14.15
CA GLY A 61 0.04 3.52 -14.33
C GLY A 61 -1.48 3.74 -14.32
N SER A 62 -2.28 2.70 -14.04
CA SER A 62 -3.74 2.81 -13.90
C SER A 62 -4.15 3.62 -12.67
N TYR A 63 -3.39 3.52 -11.58
CA TYR A 63 -3.67 4.27 -10.36
C TYR A 63 -3.25 5.73 -10.48
N VAL A 64 -4.11 6.63 -9.97
CA VAL A 64 -3.82 8.05 -9.89
C VAL A 64 -2.57 8.29 -9.03
N GLY A 65 -1.64 9.10 -9.55
CA GLY A 65 -0.39 9.43 -8.85
C GLY A 65 0.67 8.33 -8.86
N ASP A 66 0.54 7.35 -9.75
CA ASP A 66 1.56 6.32 -10.00
C ASP A 66 2.70 6.86 -10.91
N VAL A 67 3.91 6.86 -10.35
CA VAL A 67 5.18 7.18 -11.04
C VAL A 67 6.15 5.99 -11.04
N GLY A 68 5.66 4.79 -10.68
CA GLY A 68 6.44 3.57 -10.56
C GLY A 68 7.42 3.56 -9.39
N PHE A 69 7.21 4.39 -8.36
CA PHE A 69 8.11 4.48 -7.20
C PHE A 69 7.85 3.33 -6.22
N ASP A 70 8.52 2.21 -6.45
CA ASP A 70 8.57 1.07 -5.53
C ASP A 70 9.93 0.38 -5.66
N PRO A 71 10.99 0.89 -4.99
CA PRO A 71 12.33 0.31 -5.06
C PRO A 71 12.42 -1.10 -4.44
N PHE A 72 11.48 -1.43 -3.55
CA PHE A 72 11.51 -2.67 -2.76
C PHE A 72 10.50 -3.72 -3.25
N TYR A 73 9.79 -3.45 -4.35
CA TYR A 73 8.80 -4.37 -4.94
C TYR A 73 7.71 -4.81 -3.95
N LEU A 74 7.32 -3.93 -3.03
CA LEU A 74 6.27 -4.22 -2.03
C LEU A 74 4.92 -4.47 -2.70
N SER A 75 4.66 -3.80 -3.82
CA SER A 75 3.45 -3.98 -4.62
C SER A 75 3.36 -5.37 -5.25
N SER A 76 4.50 -6.04 -5.47
CA SER A 76 4.58 -7.36 -6.12
C SER A 76 4.59 -8.53 -5.13
N ILE A 77 4.40 -8.29 -3.83
CA ILE A 77 4.33 -9.37 -2.85
C ILE A 77 3.06 -10.19 -3.10
N GLU A 78 3.23 -11.47 -3.44
CA GLU A 78 2.13 -12.43 -3.67
C GLU A 78 1.58 -12.94 -2.32
N LYS A 79 0.97 -12.06 -1.52
CA LYS A 79 0.29 -12.42 -0.27
C LYS A 79 -1.04 -11.69 -0.14
N ASN A 80 -2.05 -12.38 0.38
CA ASN A 80 -3.32 -11.76 0.73
C ASN A 80 -3.22 -11.05 2.08
N PHE A 81 -3.09 -9.73 2.06
CA PHE A 81 -3.03 -8.90 3.27
C PHE A 81 -4.36 -8.82 4.02
N ALA A 82 -5.50 -9.20 3.40
CA ALA A 82 -6.77 -9.35 4.11
C ALA A 82 -6.70 -10.41 5.22
N GLY A 83 -5.70 -11.30 5.16
CA GLY A 83 -5.36 -12.29 6.19
C GLY A 83 -5.19 -11.71 7.60
N PHE A 84 -4.87 -10.42 7.72
CA PHE A 84 -4.77 -9.72 9.01
C PHE A 84 -6.13 -9.44 9.66
N ILE A 85 -7.18 -9.28 8.85
CA ILE A 85 -8.55 -9.01 9.33
C ILE A 85 -9.29 -10.33 9.52
N GLN A 86 -9.27 -11.17 8.47
CA GLN A 86 -9.87 -12.50 8.49
C GLN A 86 -8.78 -13.51 8.16
N PRO A 87 -8.46 -14.45 9.06
CA PRO A 87 -7.41 -15.42 8.79
C PRO A 87 -7.80 -16.30 7.58
N PRO A 88 -6.82 -16.66 6.74
CA PRO A 88 -7.05 -17.36 5.48
C PRO A 88 -7.61 -18.78 5.65
N SER A 89 -7.59 -19.33 6.86
CA SER A 89 -8.15 -20.64 7.18
C SER A 89 -9.68 -20.65 7.32
N TRP A 90 -10.33 -19.49 7.37
CA TRP A 90 -11.79 -19.42 7.56
C TRP A 90 -12.56 -19.69 6.26
N GLU A 91 -12.05 -19.23 5.12
CA GLU A 91 -12.72 -19.35 3.83
C GLU A 91 -11.74 -19.23 2.66
N GLU A 92 -11.92 -20.07 1.63
CA GLU A 92 -11.17 -19.94 0.38
C GLU A 92 -11.71 -18.75 -0.41
N THR A 93 -10.97 -17.64 -0.40
CA THR A 93 -11.33 -16.41 -1.11
C THR A 93 -10.36 -16.15 -2.26
N PRO A 94 -10.80 -15.49 -3.36
CA PRO A 94 -9.91 -15.13 -4.47
C PRO A 94 -8.77 -14.20 -4.02
N GLY A 95 -8.97 -13.47 -2.91
CA GLY A 95 -7.96 -12.67 -2.24
C GLY A 95 -7.87 -11.24 -2.80
N ILE A 96 -7.41 -10.31 -1.96
CA ILE A 96 -7.23 -8.92 -2.37
C ILE A 96 -5.90 -8.76 -3.11
N PRO A 97 -5.85 -8.08 -4.26
CA PRO A 97 -4.60 -7.67 -4.88
C PRO A 97 -3.76 -6.83 -3.91
N THR A 98 -2.48 -7.16 -3.74
CA THR A 98 -1.58 -6.43 -2.82
C THR A 98 -1.58 -4.93 -3.05
N LEU A 99 -1.62 -4.49 -4.32
CA LEU A 99 -1.66 -3.07 -4.66
C LEU A 99 -2.93 -2.37 -4.16
N TYR A 100 -4.08 -3.06 -4.17
CA TYR A 100 -5.33 -2.53 -3.63
C TYR A 100 -5.21 -2.28 -2.12
N TRP A 101 -4.67 -3.25 -1.38
CA TRP A 101 -4.43 -3.10 0.06
C TRP A 101 -3.47 -1.95 0.37
N MET A 102 -2.37 -1.85 -0.39
CA MET A 102 -1.39 -0.77 -0.22
C MET A 102 -1.99 0.60 -0.54
N ARG A 103 -2.87 0.70 -1.54
CA ARG A 103 -3.59 1.93 -1.87
C ARG A 103 -4.55 2.36 -0.78
N GLU A 104 -5.34 1.44 -0.23
CA GLU A 104 -6.21 1.71 0.92
C GLU A 104 -5.40 2.18 2.14
N ALA A 105 -4.29 1.49 2.42
CA ALA A 105 -3.39 1.86 3.51
C ALA A 105 -2.79 3.27 3.29
N GLU A 106 -2.31 3.58 2.08
CA GLU A 106 -1.75 4.90 1.74
C GLU A 106 -2.76 6.02 1.97
N LEU A 107 -4.01 5.85 1.51
CA LEU A 107 -5.06 6.86 1.68
C LEU A 107 -5.43 7.05 3.15
N LYS A 108 -5.52 5.97 3.93
CA LYS A 108 -5.79 6.06 5.37
C LYS A 108 -4.67 6.80 6.11
N HIS A 109 -3.40 6.45 5.87
CA HIS A 109 -2.26 7.14 6.47
C HIS A 109 -2.20 8.61 6.06
N GLY A 110 -2.45 8.91 4.78
CA GLY A 110 -2.50 10.29 4.28
C GLY A 110 -3.58 11.13 4.96
N ARG A 111 -4.81 10.62 5.08
CA ARG A 111 -5.93 11.32 5.75
C ARG A 111 -5.67 11.56 7.22
N ILE A 112 -5.18 10.55 7.94
CA ILE A 112 -4.84 10.66 9.37
C ILE A 112 -3.70 11.65 9.56
N ALA A 113 -2.64 11.58 8.74
CA ALA A 113 -1.52 12.50 8.85
C ALA A 113 -1.91 13.96 8.55
N MET A 114 -2.78 14.21 7.56
CA MET A 114 -3.28 15.56 7.28
C MET A 114 -4.03 16.15 8.48
N LEU A 115 -4.91 15.37 9.12
CA LEU A 115 -5.63 15.79 10.31
C LEU A 115 -4.71 15.93 11.54
N ALA A 116 -3.72 15.03 11.68
CA ALA A 116 -2.79 15.06 12.80
C ALA A 116 -1.88 16.29 12.76
N VAL A 117 -1.32 16.64 11.59
CA VAL A 117 -0.50 17.86 11.44
C VAL A 117 -1.34 19.11 11.70
N ALA A 118 -2.53 19.20 11.11
CA ALA A 118 -3.41 20.33 11.32
C ALA A 118 -3.82 20.46 12.80
N GLY A 119 -4.23 19.36 13.43
CA GLY A 119 -4.63 19.31 14.83
C GLY A 119 -3.50 19.71 15.78
N TRP A 120 -2.30 19.14 15.59
CA TRP A 120 -1.13 19.44 16.43
C TRP A 120 -0.77 20.93 16.39
N VAL A 121 -0.63 21.48 15.18
CA VAL A 121 -0.29 22.90 15.00
C VAL A 121 -1.40 23.80 15.54
N PHE A 122 -2.67 23.44 15.30
CA PHE A 122 -3.81 24.22 15.78
C PHE A 122 -3.86 24.30 17.31
N THR A 123 -3.57 23.18 18.01
CA THR A 123 -3.53 23.16 19.47
C THR A 123 -2.35 23.94 20.05
N ASP A 124 -1.19 23.91 19.40
CA ASP A 124 0.00 24.66 19.85
C ASP A 124 -0.11 26.16 19.55
N LEU A 125 -0.91 26.57 18.58
CA LEU A 125 -1.31 27.97 18.38
C LEU A 125 -2.33 28.46 19.43
N GLY A 126 -2.65 27.65 20.45
CA GLY A 126 -3.49 28.02 21.57
C GLY A 126 -4.99 27.82 21.35
N ALA A 127 -5.41 27.25 20.21
CA ALA A 127 -6.80 26.96 19.94
C ALA A 127 -7.22 25.66 20.66
N ARG A 128 -7.90 25.83 21.80
CA ARG A 128 -8.40 24.74 22.65
C ARG A 128 -9.92 24.66 22.61
N PHE A 129 -10.47 23.49 22.96
CA PHE A 129 -11.92 23.31 23.00
C PHE A 129 -12.57 24.27 24.02
N PRO A 130 -13.54 25.10 23.60
CA PRO A 130 -14.21 26.02 24.50
C PRO A 130 -15.07 25.23 25.51
N GLY A 131 -14.95 25.56 26.80
CA GLY A 131 -15.76 24.95 27.86
C GLY A 131 -15.34 23.55 28.30
N ALA A 132 -14.22 23.01 27.81
CA ALA A 132 -13.77 21.65 28.12
C ALA A 132 -13.18 21.50 29.55
N GLY A 133 -13.07 22.59 30.32
CA GLY A 133 -12.62 22.58 31.71
C GLY A 133 -11.09 22.49 31.88
N ALA A 134 -10.65 22.40 33.15
CA ALA A 134 -9.26 22.46 33.55
C ALA A 134 -8.29 21.57 32.76
N PRO A 135 -8.56 20.27 32.50
CA PRO A 135 -7.55 19.38 31.92
C PRO A 135 -7.22 19.71 30.46
N TYR A 136 -8.10 20.39 29.72
CA TYR A 136 -7.84 20.80 28.34
C TYR A 136 -7.17 22.16 28.25
N THR A 137 -7.45 23.05 29.20
CA THR A 137 -6.82 24.37 29.29
C THR A 137 -5.42 24.35 29.91
N SER A 138 -5.11 23.32 30.71
CA SER A 138 -3.83 23.19 31.42
C SER A 138 -2.78 22.40 30.66
N VAL A 139 -3.07 21.90 29.45
CA VAL A 139 -2.08 21.21 28.63
C VAL A 139 -1.03 22.21 28.17
N PRO A 140 0.26 22.05 28.53
CA PRO A 140 1.28 23.00 28.13
C PRO A 140 1.48 22.93 26.62
N ASN A 141 1.76 21.73 26.08
CA ASN A 141 2.13 21.54 24.68
C ASN A 141 1.45 20.29 24.10
N ALA A 142 1.22 20.25 22.79
CA ALA A 142 0.59 19.12 22.10
C ALA A 142 1.34 17.79 22.29
N PHE A 143 2.66 17.81 22.49
CA PHE A 143 3.45 16.61 22.79
C PHE A 143 3.02 15.95 24.11
N SER A 144 2.89 16.74 25.17
CA SER A 144 2.43 16.27 26.49
C SER A 144 0.93 15.98 26.56
N ALA A 145 0.17 16.45 25.56
CA ALA A 145 -1.28 16.32 25.53
C ALA A 145 -1.71 14.85 25.52
N HIS A 146 -0.95 13.97 24.86
CA HIS A 146 -1.27 12.55 24.81
C HIS A 146 -1.40 11.95 26.22
N ASP A 147 -0.37 12.08 27.05
CA ASP A 147 -0.32 11.44 28.36
C ASP A 147 -1.38 12.02 29.32
N ILE A 148 -1.55 13.35 29.30
CA ILE A 148 -2.57 14.04 30.10
C ILE A 148 -3.98 13.60 29.71
N MET A 149 -4.24 13.45 28.40
CA MET A 149 -5.57 13.05 27.90
C MET A 149 -5.86 11.55 28.07
N VAL A 150 -4.82 10.72 28.15
CA VAL A 150 -4.94 9.31 28.53
C VAL A 150 -5.31 9.19 30.00
N GLU A 151 -4.65 9.95 30.89
CA GLU A 151 -4.96 9.96 32.33
C GLU A 151 -6.37 10.48 32.62
N ASN A 152 -6.81 11.51 31.90
CA ASN A 152 -8.18 12.06 32.00
C ASN A 152 -9.26 11.07 31.48
N GLY A 153 -8.89 10.07 30.67
CA GLY A 153 -9.85 9.12 30.10
C GLY A 153 -10.44 9.54 28.75
N SER A 154 -10.28 10.79 28.33
CA SER A 154 -10.80 11.32 27.06
C SER A 154 -10.20 10.60 25.85
N MET A 155 -8.93 10.22 25.91
CA MET A 155 -8.27 9.48 24.84
C MET A 155 -8.87 8.07 24.65
N TRP A 156 -9.34 7.43 25.72
CA TRP A 156 -9.99 6.11 25.65
C TRP A 156 -11.34 6.14 24.91
N VAL A 157 -12.10 7.23 25.09
CA VAL A 157 -13.34 7.45 24.34
C VAL A 157 -13.03 7.64 22.85
N MET A 158 -12.01 8.43 22.52
CA MET A 158 -11.56 8.61 21.14
C MET A 158 -11.09 7.30 20.51
N LEU A 159 -10.31 6.49 21.24
CA LEU A 159 -9.86 5.18 20.79
C LEU A 159 -11.03 4.23 20.54
N SER A 160 -12.05 4.25 21.40
CA SER A 160 -13.23 3.40 21.25
C SER A 160 -14.06 3.78 20.03
N LEU A 161 -14.25 5.08 19.78
CA LEU A 161 -14.95 5.58 18.59
C LEU A 161 -14.18 5.28 17.31
N ALA A 162 -12.86 5.53 17.30
CA ALA A 162 -12.00 5.21 16.18
C ALA A 162 -11.99 3.69 15.91
N GLY A 163 -11.91 2.87 16.96
CA GLY A 163 -11.99 1.42 16.87
C GLY A 163 -13.30 0.92 16.27
N LEU A 164 -14.44 1.51 16.65
CA LEU A 164 -15.73 1.16 16.06
C LEU A 164 -15.79 1.50 14.56
N ILE A 165 -15.30 2.67 14.16
CA ILE A 165 -15.25 3.09 12.75
C ILE A 165 -14.32 2.16 11.95
N GLU A 166 -13.16 1.81 12.50
CA GLU A 166 -12.20 0.89 11.87
C GLU A 166 -12.76 -0.53 11.72
N ILE A 167 -13.51 -1.03 12.70
CA ILE A 167 -14.17 -2.34 12.60
C ILE A 167 -15.23 -2.33 11.48
N CYS A 168 -16.07 -1.29 11.43
CA CYS A 168 -17.10 -1.16 10.39
C CYS A 168 -16.50 -1.01 8.99
N SER A 169 -15.45 -0.21 8.84
CA SER A 169 -14.78 0.02 7.55
C SER A 169 -13.89 -1.15 7.13
N GLY A 170 -13.27 -1.87 8.07
CA GLY A 170 -12.44 -3.04 7.81
C GLY A 170 -13.23 -4.23 7.28
N ALA A 171 -14.50 -4.40 7.69
CA ALA A 171 -15.37 -5.45 7.18
C ALA A 171 -15.60 -5.36 5.65
N VAL A 172 -15.56 -4.14 5.09
CA VAL A 172 -15.71 -3.94 3.65
C VAL A 172 -14.51 -4.48 2.87
N LEU A 173 -13.30 -4.47 3.45
CA LEU A 173 -12.12 -5.07 2.82
C LEU A 173 -12.28 -6.58 2.67
N VAL A 174 -12.94 -7.24 3.61
CA VAL A 174 -13.28 -8.66 3.50
C VAL A 174 -14.24 -8.91 2.33
N GLN A 175 -15.26 -8.06 2.14
CA GLN A 175 -16.20 -8.18 1.02
C GLN A 175 -15.50 -8.01 -0.34
N VAL A 176 -14.57 -7.06 -0.44
CA VAL A 176 -13.71 -6.89 -1.63
C VAL A 176 -12.81 -8.12 -1.83
N SER A 177 -12.26 -8.70 -0.75
CA SER A 177 -11.45 -9.94 -0.81
C SER A 177 -12.24 -11.14 -1.33
N LYS A 178 -13.55 -11.16 -1.11
CA LYS A 178 -14.45 -12.20 -1.62
C LYS A 178 -14.89 -11.97 -3.07
N GLY A 179 -14.63 -10.78 -3.62
CA GLY A 179 -15.15 -10.37 -4.93
C GLY A 179 -16.64 -10.02 -4.90
N GLU A 180 -17.21 -9.76 -3.72
CA GLU A 180 -18.62 -9.39 -3.55
C GLU A 180 -18.86 -7.88 -3.75
N SER A 181 -17.78 -7.09 -3.87
CA SER A 181 -17.84 -5.63 -3.99
C SER A 181 -16.78 -5.10 -4.97
N ASP A 182 -17.21 -4.27 -5.92
CA ASP A 182 -16.37 -3.57 -6.90
C ASP A 182 -15.91 -2.17 -6.40
N ARG A 183 -15.84 -2.00 -5.08
CA ARG A 183 -15.46 -0.73 -4.45
C ARG A 183 -14.02 -0.34 -4.81
N GLU A 184 -13.80 0.93 -5.15
CA GLU A 184 -12.45 1.47 -5.30
C GLU A 184 -11.75 1.65 -3.93
N ALA A 185 -10.43 1.42 -3.90
CA ALA A 185 -9.65 1.60 -2.68
C ALA A 185 -9.79 3.02 -2.13
N GLY A 186 -10.18 3.13 -0.86
CA GLY A 186 -10.35 4.37 -0.10
C GLY A 186 -11.63 5.15 -0.38
N ASP A 187 -12.53 4.63 -1.23
CA ASP A 187 -13.83 5.25 -1.48
C ASP A 187 -14.84 4.87 -0.39
N TYR A 188 -15.41 5.84 0.32
CA TYR A 188 -16.43 5.61 1.36
C TYR A 188 -17.80 6.19 0.97
N SER A 189 -17.96 6.62 -0.29
CA SER A 189 -19.14 7.37 -0.76
C SER A 189 -19.45 8.62 0.08
N PHE A 190 -18.45 9.15 0.78
CA PHE A 190 -18.57 10.32 1.64
C PHE A 190 -18.26 11.60 0.86
N ASP A 191 -19.19 12.03 0.00
CA ASP A 191 -19.12 13.30 -0.74
C ASP A 191 -20.42 14.11 -0.55
N PRO A 192 -20.64 14.70 0.66
CA PRO A 192 -21.86 15.47 0.93
C PRO A 192 -21.96 16.75 0.09
N LEU A 193 -20.84 17.25 -0.45
CA LEU A 193 -20.76 18.48 -1.23
C LEU A 193 -20.71 18.23 -2.75
N GLN A 194 -20.76 16.96 -3.19
CA GLN A 194 -20.74 16.55 -4.60
C GLN A 194 -19.61 17.19 -5.42
N LEU A 195 -18.42 17.29 -4.84
CA LEU A 195 -17.28 17.98 -5.45
C LEU A 195 -16.63 17.19 -6.61
N ASN A 196 -16.93 15.90 -6.72
CA ASN A 196 -16.34 15.01 -7.72
C ASN A 196 -16.92 15.12 -9.14
N LYS A 197 -17.87 16.02 -9.42
CA LYS A 197 -18.59 16.09 -10.71
C LYS A 197 -17.75 16.47 -11.93
N SER A 198 -16.62 17.17 -11.78
CA SER A 198 -15.89 17.79 -12.90
C SER A 198 -14.44 17.31 -13.07
N ASN A 199 -13.77 16.84 -12.02
CA ASN A 199 -12.33 16.60 -12.01
C ASN A 199 -11.92 15.56 -10.95
N SER A 200 -12.50 14.34 -11.04
CA SER A 200 -12.26 13.24 -10.09
C SER A 200 -10.78 12.93 -9.91
N ASP A 201 -10.03 12.80 -11.02
CA ASP A 201 -8.64 12.33 -10.97
C ASP A 201 -7.69 13.41 -10.45
N MET A 202 -7.96 14.67 -10.78
CA MET A 202 -7.20 15.80 -10.23
C MET A 202 -7.42 15.93 -8.72
N MET A 203 -8.66 15.73 -8.24
CA MET A 203 -8.99 15.76 -6.81
C MET A 203 -8.32 14.59 -6.07
N LYS A 204 -8.38 13.37 -6.61
CA LYS A 204 -7.66 12.20 -6.09
C LYS A 204 -6.15 12.45 -6.03
N LEU A 205 -5.55 13.08 -7.04
CA LEU A 205 -4.13 13.44 -7.05
C LEU A 205 -3.79 14.48 -5.97
N LYS A 206 -4.65 15.49 -5.77
CA LYS A 206 -4.47 16.50 -4.72
C LYS A 206 -4.54 15.88 -3.33
N GLU A 207 -5.49 14.99 -3.09
CA GLU A 207 -5.57 14.24 -1.83
C GLU A 207 -4.28 13.46 -1.59
N LEU A 208 -3.80 12.74 -2.60
CA LEU A 208 -2.62 11.89 -2.49
C LEU A 208 -1.33 12.70 -2.25
N THR A 209 -1.15 13.80 -2.99
CA THR A 209 0.04 14.64 -2.88
C THR A 209 0.10 15.37 -1.54
N ASN A 210 -1.03 15.92 -1.08
CA ASN A 210 -1.11 16.53 0.25
C ASN A 210 -0.96 15.49 1.36
N GLY A 211 -1.54 14.29 1.19
CA GLY A 211 -1.38 13.18 2.13
C GLY A 211 0.07 12.73 2.27
N ARG A 212 0.79 12.54 1.16
CA ARG A 212 2.23 12.21 1.15
C ARG A 212 3.08 13.28 1.83
N ALA A 213 2.80 14.56 1.54
CA ALA A 213 3.48 15.67 2.19
C ALA A 213 3.19 15.69 3.71
N ALA A 214 1.94 15.47 4.12
CA ALA A 214 1.54 15.45 5.52
C ALA A 214 2.15 14.28 6.30
N MET A 215 2.27 13.09 5.71
CA MET A 215 2.95 11.95 6.34
C MET A 215 4.41 12.27 6.68
N MET A 216 5.13 12.93 5.76
CA MET A 216 6.51 13.37 6.00
C MET A 216 6.57 14.51 7.02
N ALA A 217 5.64 15.47 6.95
CA ALA A 217 5.57 16.59 7.88
C ALA A 217 5.31 16.13 9.32
N PHE A 218 4.36 15.21 9.52
CA PHE A 218 4.06 14.64 10.84
C PHE A 218 5.26 13.89 11.42
N GLY A 219 5.93 13.06 10.62
CA GLY A 219 7.13 12.34 11.06
C GLY A 219 8.27 13.29 11.47
N GLY A 220 8.46 14.38 10.71
CA GLY A 220 9.42 15.43 11.06
C GLY A 220 9.07 16.16 12.35
N LEU A 221 7.81 16.58 12.48
CA LEU A 221 7.30 17.31 13.65
C LEU A 221 7.41 16.46 14.92
N ALA A 222 6.94 15.21 14.89
CA ALA A 222 7.03 14.30 16.03
C ALA A 222 8.49 14.07 16.45
N THR A 223 9.39 13.86 15.48
CA THR A 223 10.82 13.65 15.76
C THR A 223 11.48 14.90 16.35
N GLN A 224 11.18 16.08 15.81
CA GLN A 224 11.73 17.35 16.31
C GLN A 224 11.25 17.67 17.73
N THR A 225 9.96 17.42 18.02
CA THR A 225 9.41 17.60 19.37
C THR A 225 10.03 16.64 20.38
N ALA A 226 10.29 15.39 19.99
CA ALA A 226 10.95 14.40 20.84
C ALA A 226 12.42 14.77 21.15
N LEU A 227 13.09 15.52 20.26
CA LEU A 227 14.46 16.00 20.45
C LEU A 227 14.56 17.32 21.25
N GLY A 228 13.44 17.93 21.61
CA GLY A 228 13.40 19.15 22.45
C GLY A 228 12.90 20.41 21.76
N GLY A 229 12.46 20.34 20.49
CA GLY A 229 11.72 21.44 19.84
C GLY A 229 10.28 21.45 20.31
N VAL A 230 10.01 21.99 21.51
CA VAL A 230 8.73 21.80 22.20
C VAL A 230 7.59 22.72 21.74
N ASP A 231 7.91 23.86 21.12
CA ASP A 231 6.94 24.86 20.64
C ASP A 231 7.15 25.18 19.15
N PHE A 232 6.07 25.52 18.43
CA PHE A 232 6.14 25.96 17.03
C PHE A 232 7.09 27.17 16.90
N PRO A 233 8.09 27.16 15.98
CA PRO A 233 8.26 26.32 14.79
C PRO A 233 9.04 24.99 14.97
N TYR A 234 9.06 24.42 16.17
CA TYR A 234 9.65 23.12 16.53
C TYR A 234 11.12 22.95 16.15
N LEU A 235 11.85 24.05 16.03
CA LEU A 235 13.29 24.00 15.79
C LEU A 235 13.97 23.62 17.10
N VAL A 236 14.73 22.52 17.06
CA VAL A 236 15.63 22.17 18.16
C VAL A 236 16.61 23.34 18.31
N PRO A 237 16.66 24.02 19.47
CA PRO A 237 17.67 25.04 19.68
C PRO A 237 19.04 24.35 19.60
N TYR A 238 19.79 24.63 18.53
CA TYR A 238 21.19 24.25 18.50
C TYR A 238 21.88 24.98 19.67
N PRO A 239 22.68 24.30 20.50
CA PRO A 239 23.58 25.02 21.39
C PRO A 239 24.41 25.94 20.50
N SER A 240 24.49 27.22 20.88
CA SER A 240 25.29 28.17 20.12
C SER A 240 26.70 27.61 19.96
N VAL A 241 27.32 27.78 18.79
CA VAL A 241 28.71 27.36 18.50
C VAL A 241 29.75 27.89 19.50
N ALA A 242 29.36 28.74 20.45
CA ALA A 242 30.16 29.22 21.56
C ALA A 242 30.33 28.22 22.73
N GLU A 243 29.55 27.13 22.79
CA GLU A 243 29.63 26.14 23.88
C GLU A 243 30.46 24.88 23.53
N PHE A 244 30.95 24.77 22.29
CA PHE A 244 31.95 23.76 21.92
C PHE A 244 33.35 24.24 22.34
N THR A 245 33.67 24.13 23.62
CA THR A 245 35.06 24.14 24.09
C THR A 245 35.64 22.73 23.97
N TRP A 246 36.47 22.49 22.97
CA TRP A 246 37.43 21.38 22.96
C TRP A 246 38.65 21.73 23.81
#